data_AF-A0A7C5ZGL4-F1
#
_entry.id   AF-A0A7C5ZGL4-F1
#
_cell.length_a   1.000
_cell.length_b   1.000
_cell.length_c   1.000
_cell.angle_alpha   90.00
_cell.angle_beta   90.00
_cell.angle_gamma   90.00
#
_symmetry.space_group_name_H-M   'P 1'
#
loop_
_entity.id
_entity.type
_entity.pdbx_description
1 polymer ?
#
loop_
_entity_poly.entity_id
_entity_poly.type
_entity_poly.pdbx_seq_one_letter_code
_entity_poly.pdbx_strand_id
1 'polypeptide(L)'
;MQMEWAISIFVFIGVIAVTAVVFVFWVAVMILKLILRAFTALGHVGPAEGGSHLAQAPAGRVACGNDRCRAMNPVTARFCRRCGHELHQPQQMPIHRAAMW
;
A
#
# COMPACT_ATOMS: atom_id res chain seq x y z
N MET A 1 -4.56 -14.72 48.97
CA MET A 1 -3.63 -13.58 48.97
C MET A 1 -2.30 -13.89 48.29
N GLN A 2 -1.35 -14.67 48.84
CA GLN A 2 -0.03 -14.86 48.17
C GLN A 2 -0.08 -15.47 46.75
N MET A 3 -0.99 -16.41 46.47
CA MET A 3 -1.11 -17.05 45.15
C MET A 3 -1.64 -16.12 44.05
N GLU A 4 -2.53 -15.18 44.41
CA GLU A 4 -3.16 -14.26 43.44
C GLU A 4 -2.13 -13.28 42.86
N TRP A 5 -1.22 -12.78 43.71
CA TRP A 5 -0.13 -11.90 43.28
C TRP A 5 0.80 -12.60 42.29
N ALA A 6 1.13 -13.86 42.53
CA ALA A 6 1.97 -14.64 41.60
C ALA A 6 1.30 -14.75 40.22
N ILE A 7 0.02 -15.11 40.19
CA ILE A 7 -0.75 -15.24 38.94
C ILE A 7 -0.79 -13.91 38.18
N SER A 8 -1.07 -12.79 38.87
CA SER A 8 -1.08 -11.48 38.24
C SER A 8 0.27 -11.12 37.62
N ILE A 9 1.38 -11.35 38.34
CA ILE A 9 2.73 -11.07 37.83
C ILE A 9 3.03 -11.88 36.57
N PHE A 10 2.72 -13.18 36.56
CA PHE A 10 2.92 -14.01 35.37
C PHE A 10 2.11 -13.53 34.17
N VAL A 11 0.86 -13.11 34.37
CA VAL A 11 0.02 -12.55 33.30
C VAL A 11 0.62 -11.25 32.76
N PHE A 12 1.06 -10.34 33.63
CA PHE A 12 1.71 -9.10 33.19
C PHE A 12 2.97 -9.36 32.37
N ILE A 13 3.84 -10.25 32.84
CA ILE A 13 5.05 -10.64 32.11
C ILE A 13 4.68 -11.26 30.75
N GLY A 14 3.66 -12.11 30.72
CA GLY A 14 3.17 -12.72 29.48
C GLY A 14 2.69 -11.68 28.46
N VAL A 15 1.88 -10.70 28.89
CA VAL A 15 1.40 -9.62 28.02
C VAL A 15 2.56 -8.78 27.49
N ILE A 16 3.52 -8.41 28.36
CA ILE A 16 4.71 -7.66 27.96
C ILE A 16 5.54 -8.45 26.94
N ALA A 17 5.75 -9.74 27.16
CA ALA A 17 6.49 -10.59 26.25
C ALA A 17 5.80 -10.69 24.88
N VAL A 18 4.48 -10.93 24.84
CA VAL A 18 3.72 -11.02 23.59
C VAL A 18 3.76 -9.70 22.82
N THR A 19 3.52 -8.58 23.51
CA THR A 19 3.56 -7.25 22.88
C THR A 19 4.94 -6.91 22.35
N ALA A 20 6.01 -7.23 23.08
CA ALA A 20 7.38 -7.06 22.63
C ALA A 20 7.67 -7.87 21.35
N VAL A 21 7.25 -9.14 21.29
CA VAL A 21 7.45 -10.00 20.10
C VAL A 21 6.70 -9.44 18.88
N VAL A 22 5.43 -9.06 19.05
CA VAL A 22 4.62 -8.47 17.98
C VAL A 22 5.25 -7.16 17.49
N PHE A 23 5.74 -6.33 18.41
CA PHE A 23 6.40 -5.07 18.06
C PHE A 23 7.69 -5.30 17.28
N VAL A 24 8.56 -6.20 17.73
CA VAL A 24 9.81 -6.55 17.02
C VAL A 24 9.52 -7.09 15.63
N PHE A 25 8.56 -8.01 15.49
CA PHE A 25 8.16 -8.55 14.19
C PHE A 25 7.64 -7.46 13.25
N TRP A 26 6.78 -6.57 13.77
CA TRP A 26 6.23 -5.46 13.00
C TRP A 26 7.32 -4.49 12.53
N VAL A 27 8.25 -4.12 13.43
CA VAL A 27 9.41 -3.25 13.11
C VAL A 27 10.30 -3.92 12.06
N ALA A 28 10.58 -5.22 12.19
CA ALA A 28 11.37 -5.96 11.21
C ALA A 28 10.73 -5.94 9.81
N VAL A 29 9.41 -6.16 9.72
CA VAL A 29 8.68 -6.06 8.44
C VAL A 29 8.69 -4.65 7.87
N MET A 30 8.57 -3.62 8.71
CA MET A 30 8.68 -2.21 8.28
C MET A 30 10.06 -1.89 7.72
N ILE A 31 11.12 -2.32 8.41
CA ILE A 31 12.51 -2.12 7.97
C ILE A 31 12.76 -2.87 6.66
N LEU A 32 12.37 -4.15 6.57
CA LEU A 32 12.54 -4.94 5.35
C LEU A 32 11.84 -4.28 4.14
N LYS A 33 10.61 -3.78 4.33
CA LYS A 33 9.89 -3.02 3.30
C LYS A 33 10.60 -1.73 2.90
N LEU A 34 11.20 -1.03 3.86
CA LEU A 34 11.91 0.22 3.62
C LEU A 34 13.21 -0.05 2.84
N ILE A 35 13.93 -1.11 3.18
CA ILE A 35 15.12 -1.58 2.47
C ILE A 35 14.77 -1.98 1.03
N LEU A 36 13.73 -2.81 0.84
CA LEU A 36 13.25 -3.18 -0.50
C LEU A 36 12.89 -1.95 -1.34
N ARG A 37 12.21 -0.97 -0.75
CA ARG A 37 11.91 0.31 -1.43
C ARG A 37 13.17 1.09 -1.78
N ALA A 38 14.13 1.19 -0.87
CA ALA A 38 15.39 1.88 -1.11
C ALA A 38 16.17 1.22 -2.26
N PHE A 39 16.28 -0.10 -2.29
CA PHE A 39 16.91 -0.83 -3.39
C PHE A 39 16.16 -0.65 -4.71
N THR A 40 14.82 -0.69 -4.72
CA THR A 40 14.07 -0.41 -5.95
C THR A 40 14.24 1.03 -6.42
N ALA A 41 14.39 2.00 -5.52
CA ALA A 41 14.57 3.41 -5.86
C ALA A 41 16.00 3.72 -6.35
N LEU A 42 17.01 3.05 -5.79
CA LEU A 42 18.42 3.22 -6.17
C LEU A 42 18.82 2.36 -7.38
N GLY A 43 18.12 1.26 -7.64
CA GLY A 43 18.40 0.31 -8.71
C GLY A 43 17.68 0.55 -10.04
N HIS A 44 16.85 1.61 -10.18
CA HIS A 44 16.14 1.89 -11.44
C HIS A 44 17.04 2.56 -12.50
N VAL A 45 17.95 1.75 -13.05
CA VAL A 45 18.36 1.81 -14.46
C VAL A 45 17.91 0.49 -15.12
N GLY A 46 16.63 0.43 -15.57
CA GLY A 46 16.15 -0.54 -16.58
C GLY A 46 15.35 -1.77 -16.09
N PRO A 47 14.60 -2.45 -17.00
CA PRO A 47 13.16 -2.22 -17.17
C PRO A 47 12.26 -3.46 -16.89
N ALA A 48 10.94 -3.24 -17.08
CA ALA A 48 9.79 -4.13 -16.90
C ALA A 48 9.91 -5.55 -17.49
N GLU A 49 9.19 -6.53 -16.92
CA GLU A 49 8.28 -7.48 -17.60
C GLU A 49 7.94 -8.74 -16.76
N GLY A 50 6.76 -9.31 -17.03
CA GLY A 50 6.24 -10.59 -16.50
C GLY A 50 4.82 -10.43 -15.95
N GLY A 51 3.77 -10.30 -16.76
CA GLY A 51 3.10 -11.35 -17.56
C GLY A 51 1.85 -11.84 -16.78
N SER A 52 0.59 -11.81 -17.24
CA SER A 52 0.07 -12.36 -18.50
C SER A 52 -1.43 -12.01 -18.72
N HIS A 53 -1.78 -11.72 -19.98
CA HIS A 53 -3.00 -12.06 -20.72
C HIS A 53 -4.36 -11.39 -20.40
N LEU A 54 -4.68 -10.30 -21.11
CA LEU A 54 -5.69 -10.25 -22.20
C LEU A 54 -5.96 -8.79 -22.60
N ALA A 55 -6.16 -8.57 -23.89
CA ALA A 55 -6.27 -7.27 -24.54
C ALA A 55 -7.29 -6.32 -23.90
N GLN A 56 -6.83 -5.23 -23.30
CA GLN A 56 -7.61 -4.01 -23.15
C GLN A 56 -6.64 -2.82 -23.18
N ALA A 57 -7.03 -1.78 -23.92
CA ALA A 57 -6.33 -0.51 -24.18
C ALA A 57 -5.49 0.02 -22.99
N PRO A 58 -4.44 0.83 -23.21
CA PRO A 58 -3.54 1.30 -22.14
C PRO A 58 -4.33 2.07 -21.08
N ALA A 59 -4.86 1.35 -20.11
CA ALA A 59 -5.52 1.89 -18.95
C ALA A 59 -4.37 2.46 -18.12
N GLY A 60 -4.11 3.75 -18.32
CA GLY A 60 -3.21 4.50 -17.46
C GLY A 60 -3.51 4.15 -16.01
N ARG A 61 -2.47 4.03 -15.20
CA ARG A 61 -2.61 3.80 -13.77
C ARG A 61 -2.24 5.11 -13.07
N VAL A 62 -3.09 5.53 -12.14
CA VAL A 62 -2.86 6.71 -11.30
C VAL A 62 -2.43 6.24 -9.91
N ALA A 63 -1.34 6.82 -9.41
CA ALA A 63 -0.90 6.61 -8.04
C ALA A 63 -1.80 7.40 -7.09
N CYS A 64 -2.22 6.78 -5.99
CA CYS A 64 -2.96 7.47 -4.95
C CYS A 64 -2.12 8.62 -4.34
N GLY A 65 -2.70 9.83 -4.30
CA GLY A 65 -2.05 11.03 -3.74
C GLY A 65 -1.83 10.98 -2.22
N ASN A 66 -2.40 9.99 -1.52
CA ASN A 66 -2.10 9.77 -0.12
C ASN A 66 -0.71 9.16 0.05
N ASP A 67 0.19 9.91 0.70
CA ASP A 67 1.58 9.53 0.95
C ASP A 67 1.75 8.19 1.68
N ARG A 68 0.78 7.81 2.52
CA ARG A 68 0.81 6.54 3.26
C ARG A 68 0.34 5.36 2.41
N CYS A 69 -0.48 5.59 1.39
CA CYS A 69 -1.06 4.53 0.57
C CYS A 69 -0.31 4.32 -0.75
N ARG A 70 -0.18 5.37 -1.56
CA ARG A 70 0.41 5.38 -2.92
C ARG A 70 0.07 4.16 -3.79
N ALA A 71 -1.12 3.59 -3.60
CA ALA A 71 -1.52 2.41 -4.35
C ALA A 71 -1.78 2.80 -5.80
N MET A 72 -1.43 1.92 -6.74
CA MET A 72 -1.74 2.10 -8.15
C MET A 72 -3.20 1.74 -8.38
N ASN A 73 -3.94 2.67 -8.95
CA ASN A 73 -5.35 2.53 -9.28
C ASN A 73 -5.55 2.71 -10.78
N PRO A 74 -6.60 2.13 -11.40
CA PRO A 74 -6.91 2.46 -12.78
C PRO A 74 -7.31 3.94 -12.90
N VAL A 75 -6.99 4.59 -14.02
CA VAL A 75 -7.40 5.99 -14.31
C VAL A 75 -8.91 6.19 -14.18
N THR A 76 -9.71 5.14 -14.37
CA THR A 76 -11.18 5.20 -14.22
C THR A 76 -11.65 5.17 -12.76
N ALA A 77 -10.79 4.86 -11.78
CA ALA A 77 -11.18 4.81 -10.38
C ALA A 77 -11.32 6.22 -9.80
N ARG A 78 -12.51 6.52 -9.27
CA ARG A 78 -12.77 7.75 -8.49
C ARG A 78 -12.10 7.72 -7.11
N PHE A 79 -11.97 6.53 -6.54
CA PHE A 79 -11.42 6.30 -5.21
C PHE A 79 -10.32 5.25 -5.23
N CYS A 80 -9.33 5.40 -4.36
CA CYS A 80 -8.29 4.42 -4.17
C CYS A 80 -8.86 3.13 -3.61
N ARG A 81 -8.65 2.01 -4.32
CA ARG A 81 -9.12 0.67 -3.93
C ARG A 81 -8.59 0.18 -2.58
N ARG A 82 -7.50 0.79 -2.09
CA ARG A 82 -6.80 0.37 -0.88
C ARG A 82 -7.10 1.23 0.34
N CYS A 83 -7.23 2.54 0.17
CA CYS A 83 -7.41 3.47 1.29
C CYS A 83 -8.65 4.36 1.19
N GLY A 84 -9.45 4.22 0.12
CA GLY A 84 -10.65 5.02 -0.11
C GLY A 84 -10.39 6.49 -0.49
N HIS A 85 -9.13 6.94 -0.53
CA HIS A 85 -8.78 8.32 -0.84
C HIS A 85 -9.17 8.71 -2.27
N GLU A 86 -9.72 9.90 -2.45
CA GLU A 86 -10.13 10.42 -3.76
C GLU A 86 -8.93 10.59 -4.69
N LEU A 87 -9.07 10.09 -5.91
CA LEU A 87 -8.08 10.22 -6.96
C LEU A 87 -8.45 11.46 -7.79
N HIS A 88 -7.75 12.58 -7.57
CA HIS A 88 -7.94 13.80 -8.34
C HIS A 88 -7.44 13.59 -9.78
N GLN A 89 -8.33 13.18 -10.68
CA GLN A 89 -8.12 13.42 -12.11
C GLN A 89 -9.42 13.89 -12.76
N PRO A 90 -9.52 15.18 -13.14
CA PRO A 90 -10.64 15.66 -13.94
C PRO A 90 -10.59 14.98 -15.30
N GLN A 91 -11.73 14.43 -15.72
CA GLN A 91 -11.89 13.81 -17.02
C GLN A 91 -11.58 14.84 -18.11
N GLN A 92 -10.46 14.67 -18.80
CA GLN A 92 -10.36 15.18 -20.17
C GLN A 92 -11.24 14.27 -21.02
N MET A 93 -12.55 14.54 -21.02
CA MET A 93 -13.45 14.01 -22.02
C MET A 93 -12.94 14.49 -23.38
N PRO A 94 -12.52 13.62 -24.31
CA PRO A 94 -12.28 14.04 -25.67
C PRO A 94 -13.65 14.37 -26.27
N ILE A 95 -13.99 15.66 -26.28
CA ILE A 95 -15.15 16.16 -27.01
C ILE A 95 -14.80 16.03 -28.49
N HIS A 96 -15.10 14.86 -29.09
CA HIS A 96 -15.19 14.74 -30.54
C HIS A 96 -16.41 15.53 -31.00
N ARG A 97 -16.25 16.85 -31.23
CA ARG A 97 -17.17 17.57 -32.09
C ARG A 97 -16.92 17.06 -33.50
N ALA A 98 -17.78 16.16 -33.97
CA ALA A 98 -17.93 15.91 -35.39
C ALA A 98 -18.36 17.24 -36.03
N ALA A 99 -17.49 17.81 -36.87
CA ALA A 99 -17.89 18.87 -37.77
C ALA A 99 -18.90 18.26 -38.75
N MET A 100 -20.13 18.76 -38.73
CA MET A 100 -21.15 18.49 -39.74
C MET A 100 -21.24 19.75 -40.58
N TRP A 101 -20.98 19.57 -41.87
CA TRP A 101 -21.11 20.52 -42.97
C TRP A 101 -22.55 21.01 -43.14
#